data_AF-A0A2G9SPN5-F1
#
_entry.id   AF-A0A2G9SPN5-F1
#
_cell.length_a   1.000
_cell.length_b   1.000
_cell.length_c   1.000
_cell.angle_alpha   90.00
_cell.angle_beta   90.00
_cell.angle_gamma   90.00
#
_symmetry.space_group_name_H-M   'P 1'
#
loop_
_entity.id
_entity.type
_entity.pdbx_description
1 polymer ?
#
loop_
_entity_poly.entity_id
_entity_poly.type
_entity_poly.pdbx_seq_one_letter_code
_entity_poly.pdbx_strand_id
1 'polypeptide(L)'
;MYFYLQIICKAKEKIKMQLNIKLVLVLALLLQMTCIAAGQERRATLIGSVRAAEDDQPLQDVVVRALGTSAFTFTDARGFFRLDNLPKTKLDIVFERVGIVRELVTVELKDDETKLNVALRYVSFKSAEVVVTARENAQGGELGTTSRIERSAIEHVQASSLADVLQLLPGQLAQNPTLSGVRQSLLRQAPLSVSAANPSAADRANALGTAIVLDGVPLSNNANLQTNLTILNSAPGTLPPFASAEGRGLDLRQFSADNIESIEVIRGIPSARHGDLTVGAILVQTRASAYKPQARLRLNPQTFESTLGAGWALFEKRTNLTAELNFTRSQDDLRRTEETFSRLIANLAWSQQWDNAARLTSTLRTNFYTTIDERQQFERDQQQITRVAQDRGLRTSLFSVLRFDDDARTKLEWTASLNYTEQVGRFQELITRADGRFPLSDATSDTTKPGIFGDIEYLNRTSVQGLPLNLYSRLEFVHKASLFGFLHQFFSGFELRYDQNRGEGRSFDIFTPPRQNYSVGERPRPFSDIPALTQLGFYIEDRIAADILGKSVLVQLGARFDNIQPQGLFSWHLR
;
A
#
# COMPACT_ATOMS: atom_id res chain seq x y z
N MET A 1 5.90 -50.24 27.30
CA MET A 1 5.30 -49.38 28.35
C MET A 1 5.90 -47.96 28.43
N TYR A 2 7.10 -47.70 27.89
CA TYR A 2 7.72 -46.35 27.86
C TYR A 2 7.15 -45.40 26.78
N PHE A 3 6.64 -45.93 25.65
CA PHE A 3 6.09 -45.11 24.56
C PHE A 3 4.71 -44.48 24.85
N TYR A 4 3.91 -45.12 25.72
CA TYR A 4 2.56 -44.63 26.05
C TYR A 4 2.57 -43.48 27.07
N LEU A 5 3.55 -43.44 27.98
CA LEU A 5 3.68 -42.37 28.97
C LEU A 5 4.13 -41.04 28.34
N GLN A 6 4.97 -41.08 27.29
CA GLN A 6 5.47 -39.88 26.62
C GLN A 6 4.39 -39.16 25.80
N ILE A 7 3.45 -39.89 25.21
CA ILE A 7 2.32 -39.33 24.45
C ILE A 7 1.32 -38.63 25.39
N ILE A 8 1.06 -39.21 26.58
CA ILE A 8 0.18 -38.61 27.58
C ILE A 8 0.82 -37.37 28.22
N CYS A 9 2.15 -37.36 28.42
CA CYS A 9 2.86 -36.20 28.94
C CYS A 9 2.89 -35.02 27.93
N LYS A 10 3.17 -35.29 26.64
CA LYS A 10 3.13 -34.27 25.57
C LYS A 10 1.72 -33.74 25.31
N ALA A 11 0.69 -34.59 25.42
CA ALA A 11 -0.71 -34.16 25.31
C ALA A 11 -1.12 -33.29 26.51
N LYS A 12 -0.71 -33.65 27.74
CA LYS A 12 -0.96 -32.82 28.94
C LYS A 12 -0.27 -31.47 28.87
N GLU A 13 0.96 -31.39 28.36
CA GLU A 13 1.67 -30.11 28.17
C GLU A 13 1.04 -29.26 27.07
N LYS A 14 0.65 -29.85 25.93
CA LYS A 14 -0.10 -29.12 24.88
C LYS A 14 -1.44 -28.59 25.39
N ILE A 15 -2.18 -29.39 26.17
CA ILE A 15 -3.47 -29.00 26.75
C ILE A 15 -3.28 -27.91 27.81
N LYS A 16 -2.28 -28.03 28.70
CA LYS A 16 -1.94 -26.98 29.70
C LYS A 16 -1.52 -25.67 29.02
N MET A 17 -0.72 -25.73 27.96
CA MET A 17 -0.26 -24.54 27.24
C MET A 17 -1.39 -23.86 26.47
N GLN A 18 -2.28 -24.62 25.80
CA GLN A 18 -3.47 -24.04 25.17
C GLN A 18 -4.47 -23.48 26.18
N LEU A 19 -4.59 -24.08 27.37
CA LEU A 19 -5.42 -23.57 28.45
C LEU A 19 -4.85 -22.26 29.02
N ASN A 20 -3.53 -22.16 29.21
CA ASN A 20 -2.87 -20.94 29.69
C ASN A 20 -2.96 -19.79 28.68
N ILE A 21 -2.86 -20.06 27.37
CA ILE A 21 -2.97 -19.01 26.33
C ILE A 21 -4.42 -18.53 26.19
N LYS A 22 -5.42 -19.43 26.26
CA LYS A 22 -6.83 -19.03 26.33
C LYS A 22 -7.13 -18.22 27.59
N LEU A 23 -6.52 -18.58 28.72
CA LEU A 23 -6.64 -17.83 29.97
C LEU A 23 -6.01 -16.44 29.84
N VAL A 24 -4.84 -16.30 29.21
CA VAL A 24 -4.18 -15.00 28.95
C VAL A 24 -4.97 -14.14 27.97
N LEU A 25 -5.55 -14.72 26.91
CA LEU A 25 -6.45 -14.01 25.98
C LEU A 25 -7.74 -13.55 26.66
N VAL A 26 -8.34 -14.38 27.52
CA VAL A 26 -9.52 -14.01 28.30
C VAL A 26 -9.17 -12.99 29.37
N LEU A 27 -7.99 -13.07 30.00
CA LEU A 27 -7.50 -12.07 30.96
C LEU A 27 -7.18 -10.73 30.27
N ALA A 28 -6.62 -10.75 29.06
CA ALA A 28 -6.38 -9.56 28.24
C ALA A 28 -7.71 -8.94 27.77
N LEU A 29 -8.70 -9.76 27.39
CA LEU A 29 -10.06 -9.31 27.04
C LEU A 29 -10.81 -8.75 28.28
N LEU A 30 -10.60 -9.34 29.47
CA LEU A 30 -11.16 -8.85 30.74
C LEU A 30 -10.47 -7.58 31.24
N LEU A 31 -9.15 -7.43 31.05
CA LEU A 31 -8.43 -6.19 31.36
C LEU A 31 -8.89 -5.03 30.46
N GLN A 32 -9.20 -5.32 29.19
CA GLN A 32 -9.76 -4.34 28.25
C GLN A 32 -11.18 -3.90 28.62
N MET A 33 -12.00 -4.80 29.20
CA MET A 33 -13.34 -4.46 29.70
C MET A 33 -13.32 -3.62 30.99
N THR A 34 -12.28 -3.71 31.82
CA THR A 34 -12.17 -2.92 33.07
C THR A 34 -11.77 -1.45 32.87
N CYS A 35 -11.33 -1.04 31.67
CA CYS A 35 -10.99 0.36 31.37
C CYS A 35 -12.19 1.22 30.93
N ILE A 36 -13.39 0.66 30.81
CA ILE A 36 -14.59 1.38 30.35
C ILE A 36 -15.27 2.20 31.48
N ALA A 37 -14.79 2.11 32.73
CA ALA A 37 -15.46 2.70 33.89
C ALA A 37 -14.75 3.90 34.56
N ALA A 38 -13.88 4.63 33.84
CA ALA A 38 -13.27 5.85 34.39
C ALA A 38 -13.24 6.99 33.37
N GLY A 39 -14.01 8.05 33.64
CA GLY A 39 -13.83 9.35 32.97
C GLY A 39 -15.10 10.15 32.73
N GLN A 40 -15.80 10.59 33.78
CA GLN A 40 -16.59 11.83 33.67
C GLN A 40 -15.60 12.99 33.62
N GLU A 41 -15.17 13.39 32.41
CA GLU A 41 -14.37 14.59 32.22
C GLU A 41 -15.25 15.85 32.27
N ARG A 42 -14.74 16.86 32.98
CA ARG A 42 -15.32 18.19 33.06
C ARG A 42 -15.13 18.89 31.72
N ARG A 43 -16.21 19.41 31.17
CA ARG A 43 -16.28 20.03 29.84
C ARG A 43 -15.94 21.52 29.93
N ALA A 44 -15.16 22.03 28.99
CA ALA A 44 -14.84 23.45 28.84
C ALA A 44 -15.37 24.00 27.51
N THR A 45 -15.57 25.31 27.47
CA THR A 45 -15.96 26.07 26.28
C THR A 45 -14.81 27.01 25.89
N LEU A 46 -14.49 27.05 24.60
CA LEU A 46 -13.61 28.05 24.01
C LEU A 46 -14.44 29.05 23.23
N ILE A 47 -14.34 30.33 23.58
CA ILE A 47 -14.93 31.44 22.82
C ILE A 47 -13.85 32.39 22.33
N GLY A 48 -14.11 33.10 21.25
CA GLY A 48 -13.09 33.97 20.70
C GLY A 48 -13.53 34.80 19.52
N SER A 49 -12.61 35.63 19.03
CA SER A 49 -12.79 36.42 17.80
C SER A 49 -11.61 36.27 16.85
N VAL A 50 -11.90 36.30 15.56
CA VAL A 50 -10.93 36.19 14.47
C VAL A 50 -10.98 37.46 13.61
N ARG A 51 -9.82 38.08 13.41
CA ARG A 51 -9.67 39.32 12.65
C ARG A 51 -8.54 39.22 11.64
N ALA A 52 -8.58 40.02 10.59
CA ALA A 52 -7.48 40.14 9.64
C ALA A 52 -6.33 40.92 10.27
N ALA A 53 -5.10 40.42 10.15
CA ALA A 53 -3.92 41.07 10.70
C ALA A 53 -3.54 42.36 9.96
N GLU A 54 -3.98 42.52 8.72
CA GLU A 54 -3.63 43.65 7.85
C GLU A 54 -4.49 44.90 8.10
N ASP A 55 -5.77 44.73 8.39
CA ASP A 55 -6.75 45.83 8.47
C ASP A 55 -7.73 45.71 9.65
N ASP A 56 -7.51 44.77 10.57
CA ASP A 56 -8.32 44.50 11.77
C ASP A 56 -9.81 44.20 11.49
N GLN A 57 -10.15 43.90 10.23
CA GLN A 57 -11.53 43.57 9.87
C GLN A 57 -11.94 42.19 10.44
N PRO A 58 -13.18 42.05 10.95
CA PRO A 58 -13.67 40.77 11.43
C PRO A 58 -13.77 39.76 10.28
N LEU A 59 -13.31 38.54 10.53
CA LEU A 59 -13.28 37.49 9.53
C LEU A 59 -14.43 36.50 9.74
N GLN A 60 -15.45 36.59 8.88
CA GLN A 60 -16.59 35.66 8.84
C GLN A 60 -16.24 34.33 8.12
N ASP A 61 -16.95 33.25 8.44
CA ASP A 61 -16.87 31.93 7.80
C ASP A 61 -15.47 31.29 7.87
N VAL A 62 -14.67 31.66 8.88
CA VAL A 62 -13.44 30.95 9.23
C VAL A 62 -13.84 29.69 9.99
N VAL A 63 -13.39 28.54 9.50
CA VAL A 63 -13.56 27.26 10.20
C VAL A 63 -12.58 27.24 11.37
N VAL A 64 -13.10 27.06 12.58
CA VAL A 64 -12.31 26.88 13.79
C VAL A 64 -12.49 25.44 14.25
N ARG A 65 -11.40 24.67 14.26
CA ARG A 65 -11.43 23.23 14.56
C ARG A 65 -10.45 22.91 15.69
N ALA A 66 -10.91 22.20 16.71
CA ALA A 66 -10.03 21.64 17.73
C ALA A 66 -9.44 20.32 17.23
N LEU A 67 -8.11 20.25 17.07
CA LEU A 67 -7.43 19.02 16.67
C LEU A 67 -7.47 18.00 17.80
N GLY A 68 -7.75 16.74 17.44
CA GLY A 68 -7.92 15.66 18.40
C GLY A 68 -9.34 15.49 18.93
N THR A 69 -10.29 16.37 18.57
CA THR A 69 -11.73 16.22 18.85
C THR A 69 -12.56 16.34 17.57
N SER A 70 -13.87 16.09 17.67
CA SER A 70 -14.85 16.30 16.58
C SER A 70 -15.43 17.73 16.57
N ALA A 71 -15.02 18.59 17.51
CA ALA A 71 -15.58 19.93 17.68
C ALA A 71 -15.03 20.90 16.62
N PHE A 72 -15.95 21.47 15.84
CA PHE A 72 -15.66 22.58 14.92
C PHE A 72 -16.81 23.58 14.92
N THR A 73 -16.52 24.81 14.52
CA THR A 73 -17.50 25.89 14.38
C THR A 73 -17.05 26.86 13.28
N PHE A 74 -17.92 27.79 12.90
CA PHE A 74 -17.62 28.88 11.98
C PHE A 74 -17.68 30.21 12.70
N THR A 75 -16.86 31.16 12.29
CA THR A 75 -16.96 32.54 12.78
C THR A 75 -18.19 33.25 12.21
N ASP A 76 -18.90 34.02 13.05
CA ASP A 76 -20.06 34.83 12.65
C ASP A 76 -19.66 36.07 11.82
N ALA A 77 -20.64 36.88 11.39
CA ALA A 77 -20.41 38.12 10.64
C ALA A 77 -19.57 39.17 11.38
N ARG A 78 -19.37 39.02 12.69
CA ARG A 78 -18.54 39.87 13.55
C ARG A 78 -17.22 39.18 13.91
N GLY A 79 -16.92 38.03 13.32
CA GLY A 79 -15.69 37.26 13.54
C GLY A 79 -15.69 36.42 14.81
N PHE A 80 -16.82 36.28 15.53
CA PHE A 80 -16.88 35.52 16.78
C PHE A 80 -17.11 34.04 16.54
N PHE A 81 -16.47 33.20 17.36
CA PHE A 81 -16.67 31.75 17.37
C PHE A 81 -16.90 31.22 18.79
N ARG A 82 -17.59 30.08 18.87
CA ARG A 82 -17.82 29.33 20.11
C ARG A 82 -17.68 27.83 19.83
N LEU A 83 -16.78 27.19 20.58
CA LEU A 83 -16.58 25.74 20.62
C LEU A 83 -16.93 25.22 22.00
N ASP A 84 -17.99 24.42 22.07
CA ASP A 84 -18.44 23.79 23.30
C ASP A 84 -17.91 22.36 23.42
N ASN A 85 -17.98 21.81 24.64
CA ASN A 85 -17.69 20.40 24.92
C ASN A 85 -16.23 19.99 24.63
N LEU A 86 -15.27 20.86 24.97
CA LEU A 86 -13.85 20.56 24.85
C LEU A 86 -13.28 19.95 26.14
N PRO A 87 -12.33 18.99 26.05
CA PRO A 87 -11.61 18.49 27.21
C PRO A 87 -10.72 19.58 27.83
N LYS A 88 -10.62 19.62 29.16
CA LYS A 88 -9.75 20.56 29.91
C LYS A 88 -8.28 20.16 29.82
N THR A 89 -7.69 20.37 28.65
CA THR A 89 -6.29 20.04 28.35
C THR A 89 -5.68 21.07 27.38
N LYS A 90 -4.41 20.91 27.03
CA LYS A 90 -3.79 21.64 25.93
C LYS A 90 -4.32 21.10 24.60
N LEU A 91 -4.89 21.98 23.79
CA LEU A 91 -5.49 21.66 22.50
C LEU A 91 -4.94 22.58 21.41
N ASP A 92 -4.65 22.00 20.26
CA ASP A 92 -4.28 22.75 19.07
C ASP A 92 -5.54 23.12 18.29
N ILE A 93 -5.78 24.42 18.13
CA ILE A 93 -6.92 24.97 17.40
C ILE A 93 -6.44 25.42 16.03
N VAL A 94 -7.06 24.89 14.99
CA VAL A 94 -6.77 25.25 13.59
C VAL A 94 -7.83 26.21 13.08
N PHE A 95 -7.36 27.29 12.47
CA PHE A 95 -8.16 28.27 11.76
C PHE A 95 -7.93 28.13 10.26
N GLU A 96 -8.99 27.82 9.51
CA GLU A 96 -8.92 27.60 8.06
C GLU A 96 -10.03 28.34 7.30
N ARG A 97 -9.67 29.08 6.26
CA ARG A 97 -10.60 29.71 5.31
C ARG A 97 -9.91 29.88 3.96
N VAL A 98 -10.65 29.74 2.86
CA VAL A 98 -10.11 29.99 1.52
C VAL A 98 -9.61 31.45 1.44
N GLY A 99 -8.38 31.63 0.95
CA GLY A 99 -7.73 32.94 0.83
C GLY A 99 -6.97 33.43 2.08
N ILE A 100 -6.93 32.66 3.16
CA ILE A 100 -6.20 32.97 4.41
C ILE A 100 -5.11 31.91 4.68
N VAL A 101 -3.97 32.33 5.24
CA VAL A 101 -2.92 31.41 5.68
C VAL A 101 -3.44 30.57 6.85
N ARG A 102 -3.45 29.25 6.70
CA ARG A 102 -3.83 28.32 7.78
C ARG A 102 -2.95 28.56 9.01
N GLU A 103 -3.58 28.80 10.15
CA GLU A 103 -2.90 29.07 11.41
C GLU A 103 -3.27 28.02 12.46
N LEU A 104 -2.29 27.61 13.26
CA LEU A 104 -2.44 26.64 14.34
C LEU A 104 -2.03 27.32 15.65
N VAL A 105 -2.95 27.34 16.61
CA VAL A 105 -2.76 27.99 17.91
C VAL A 105 -2.99 26.98 19.01
N THR A 106 -1.98 26.72 19.84
CA THR A 106 -2.11 25.87 21.02
C THR A 106 -2.72 26.65 22.18
N VAL A 107 -3.84 26.18 22.72
CA VAL A 107 -4.55 26.78 23.86
C VAL A 107 -4.61 25.80 25.02
N GLU A 108 -4.35 26.29 26.23
CA GLU A 108 -4.50 25.50 27.46
C GLU A 108 -5.86 25.79 28.12
N LEU A 109 -6.79 24.84 28.04
CA LEU A 109 -8.15 24.98 28.59
C LEU A 109 -8.18 24.55 30.07
N LYS A 110 -7.94 25.49 30.99
CA LYS A 110 -8.01 25.25 32.46
C LYS A 110 -9.39 25.55 33.05
N ASP A 111 -10.01 26.62 32.55
CA ASP A 111 -11.28 27.15 33.05
C ASP A 111 -12.48 26.57 32.29
N ASP A 112 -13.69 26.74 32.83
CA ASP A 112 -14.93 26.33 32.16
C ASP A 112 -15.17 27.14 30.87
N GLU A 113 -14.67 28.37 30.81
CA GLU A 113 -14.71 29.23 29.63
C GLU A 113 -13.34 29.89 29.42
N THR A 114 -12.72 29.67 28.26
CA THR A 114 -11.45 30.29 27.87
C THR A 114 -11.65 31.21 26.67
N LYS A 115 -10.99 32.36 26.66
CA LYS A 115 -11.06 33.36 25.57
C LYS A 115 -9.81 33.33 24.71
N LEU A 116 -9.98 33.25 23.38
CA LEU A 116 -8.88 33.30 22.41
C LEU A 116 -9.19 34.32 21.30
N ASN A 117 -8.30 35.29 21.10
CA ASN A 117 -8.36 36.21 19.95
C ASN A 117 -7.21 35.91 19.00
N VAL A 118 -7.51 35.79 17.70
CA VAL A 118 -6.52 35.42 16.67
C VAL A 118 -6.58 36.39 15.51
N ALA A 119 -5.41 36.82 15.03
CA ALA A 119 -5.26 37.68 13.86
C ALA A 119 -4.64 36.89 12.70
N LEU A 120 -5.42 36.63 11.65
CA LEU A 120 -5.02 35.81 10.50
C LEU A 120 -4.57 36.68 9.32
N ARG A 121 -3.63 36.18 8.52
CA ARG A 121 -3.11 36.88 7.32
C ARG A 121 -3.68 36.36 6.02
N TYR A 122 -3.86 37.23 5.02
CA TYR A 122 -4.25 36.81 3.67
C TYR A 122 -3.12 36.05 2.95
N VAL A 123 -3.49 35.09 2.11
CA VAL A 123 -2.53 34.38 1.25
C VAL A 123 -2.03 35.33 0.17
N SER A 124 -0.76 35.73 0.24
CA SER A 124 -0.12 36.48 -0.84
C SER A 124 0.34 35.52 -1.96
N PHE A 125 -0.11 35.76 -3.20
CA PHE A 125 0.22 34.95 -4.38
C PHE A 125 1.70 34.99 -4.81
N LYS A 126 2.56 35.73 -4.11
CA LYS A 126 3.97 35.94 -4.50
C LYS A 126 5.00 35.10 -3.75
N SER A 127 4.61 34.38 -2.69
CA SER A 127 5.55 33.57 -1.91
C SER A 127 4.83 32.40 -1.23
N ALA A 128 4.29 31.47 -2.03
CA ALA A 128 4.28 30.08 -1.60
C ALA A 128 5.58 29.48 -2.14
N GLU A 129 6.68 29.66 -1.40
CA GLU A 129 7.83 28.78 -1.54
C GLU A 129 7.33 27.40 -1.09
N VAL A 130 6.75 26.66 -2.04
CA VAL A 130 6.33 25.29 -1.84
C VAL A 130 7.63 24.52 -1.74
N VAL A 131 8.08 24.30 -0.53
CA VAL A 131 9.18 23.36 -0.26
C VAL A 131 8.72 22.00 -0.78
N VAL A 132 9.20 21.62 -1.97
CA VAL A 132 8.93 20.36 -2.65
C VAL A 132 9.82 19.27 -2.03
N THR A 133 9.75 19.11 -0.72
CA THR A 133 10.39 18.00 -0.02
C THR A 133 9.38 17.41 0.96
N ALA A 134 9.47 16.09 1.15
CA ALA A 134 8.58 15.40 2.08
C ALA A 134 8.80 15.91 3.51
N ARG A 135 7.72 16.31 4.19
CA ARG A 135 7.79 16.81 5.57
C ARG A 135 7.87 15.62 6.54
N GLU A 136 8.73 15.72 7.55
CA GLU A 136 8.72 14.79 8.69
C GLU A 136 7.49 15.09 9.56
N ASN A 137 6.67 14.08 9.85
CA ASN A 137 5.49 14.25 10.71
C ASN A 137 5.95 14.29 12.18
N ALA A 138 5.84 15.46 12.82
CA ALA A 138 6.13 15.63 14.24
C ALA A 138 4.94 15.30 15.17
N GLN A 139 3.72 15.16 14.64
CA GLN A 139 2.52 14.89 15.45
C GLN A 139 1.52 13.96 14.76
N GLY A 140 1.24 12.81 15.41
CA GLY A 140 0.18 11.87 15.05
C GLY A 140 0.51 10.81 13.99
N GLY A 141 1.68 10.86 13.36
CA GLY A 141 2.19 9.84 12.43
C GLY A 141 2.82 8.63 13.12
N GLU A 142 3.28 7.67 12.32
CA GLU A 142 4.13 6.57 12.79
C GLU A 142 5.44 7.10 13.41
N LEU A 143 5.88 6.52 14.54
CA LEU A 143 7.14 6.94 15.17
C LEU A 143 8.32 6.41 14.35
N GLY A 144 9.06 7.32 13.74
CA GLY A 144 10.18 7.02 12.85
C GLY A 144 10.46 8.15 11.87
N THR A 145 11.47 7.98 11.01
CA THR A 145 11.81 8.96 9.95
C THR A 145 10.77 8.88 8.83
N THR A 146 9.59 9.42 9.08
CA THR A 146 8.46 9.45 8.14
C THR A 146 8.65 10.59 7.13
N SER A 147 8.17 10.37 5.91
CA SER A 147 8.15 11.38 4.85
C SER A 147 6.78 11.39 4.23
N ARG A 148 6.08 12.52 4.33
CA ARG A 148 4.77 12.68 3.68
C ARG A 148 4.87 13.54 2.42
N ILE A 149 4.33 13.02 1.33
CA ILE A 149 4.19 13.69 0.05
C ILE A 149 2.69 13.92 -0.17
N GLU A 150 2.28 15.18 -0.14
CA GLU A 150 0.90 15.59 -0.37
C GLU A 150 0.62 15.76 -1.87
N ARG A 151 -0.66 15.76 -2.24
CA ARG A 151 -1.12 15.90 -3.63
C ARG A 151 -0.45 17.04 -4.40
N SER A 152 -0.31 18.21 -3.78
CA SER A 152 0.27 19.39 -4.43
C SER A 152 1.72 19.18 -4.87
N ALA A 153 2.51 18.43 -4.10
CA ALA A 153 3.88 18.08 -4.48
C ALA A 153 3.91 17.07 -5.63
N ILE A 154 3.01 16.07 -5.61
CA ILE A 154 2.86 15.09 -6.70
C ILE A 154 2.56 15.79 -8.04
N GLU A 155 1.68 16.78 -8.01
CA GLU A 155 1.30 17.54 -9.20
C GLU A 155 2.44 18.39 -9.76
N HIS A 156 3.28 18.95 -8.89
CA HIS A 156 4.39 19.79 -9.31
C HIS A 156 5.51 19.01 -10.01
N VAL A 157 5.79 17.78 -9.56
CA VAL A 157 6.81 16.90 -10.17
C VAL A 157 6.40 16.37 -11.54
N GLN A 158 5.11 16.48 -11.89
CA GLN A 158 4.56 15.88 -13.11
C GLN A 158 4.85 14.37 -13.21
N ALA A 159 4.85 13.69 -12.06
CA ALA A 159 5.07 12.25 -11.96
C ALA A 159 4.00 11.48 -12.76
N SER A 160 4.42 10.42 -13.47
CA SER A 160 3.53 9.53 -14.21
C SER A 160 3.15 8.29 -13.39
N SER A 161 4.08 7.79 -12.57
CA SER A 161 3.88 6.60 -11.75
C SER A 161 4.27 6.83 -10.30
N LEU A 162 3.89 5.90 -9.42
CA LEU A 162 4.36 5.88 -8.03
C LEU A 162 5.89 5.91 -7.93
N ALA A 163 6.61 5.26 -8.86
CA ALA A 163 8.08 5.31 -8.89
C ALA A 163 8.63 6.73 -9.01
N ASP A 164 8.00 7.55 -9.86
CA ASP A 164 8.42 8.94 -10.09
C ASP A 164 8.16 9.81 -8.86
N VAL A 165 7.05 9.57 -8.15
CA VAL A 165 6.73 10.32 -6.93
C VAL A 165 7.71 10.01 -5.81
N LEU A 166 8.15 8.75 -5.68
CA LEU A 166 9.10 8.34 -4.64
C LEU A 166 10.47 9.01 -4.79
N GLN A 167 10.81 9.55 -5.96
CA GLN A 167 12.05 10.31 -6.16
C GLN A 167 12.12 11.60 -5.32
N LEU A 168 10.98 12.11 -4.85
CA LEU A 168 10.92 13.25 -3.92
C LEU A 168 11.43 12.93 -2.51
N LEU A 169 11.64 11.66 -2.20
CA LEU A 169 12.09 11.25 -0.88
C LEU A 169 13.58 11.58 -0.69
N PRO A 170 13.97 12.01 0.53
CA PRO A 170 15.38 12.21 0.84
C PRO A 170 16.17 10.91 0.64
N GLY A 171 17.31 11.01 -0.07
CA GLY A 171 18.21 9.88 -0.32
C GLY A 171 17.84 9.02 -1.54
N GLN A 172 16.81 9.38 -2.31
CA GLN A 172 16.52 8.77 -3.61
C GLN A 172 17.29 9.45 -4.73
N LEU A 173 17.61 8.71 -5.79
CA LEU A 173 18.18 9.27 -7.00
C LEU A 173 17.07 9.90 -7.85
N ALA A 174 17.21 11.19 -8.14
CA ALA A 174 16.39 11.86 -9.14
C ALA A 174 16.79 11.37 -10.54
N GLN A 175 15.83 10.83 -11.27
CA GLN A 175 15.99 10.35 -12.65
C GLN A 175 14.81 10.82 -13.48
N ASN A 176 15.01 11.01 -14.78
CA ASN A 176 13.89 11.37 -15.65
C ASN A 176 12.77 10.32 -15.55
N PRO A 177 11.51 10.75 -15.29
CA PRO A 177 10.36 9.85 -15.26
C PRO A 177 10.29 9.01 -16.52
N THR A 178 10.12 7.70 -16.35
CA THR A 178 10.01 6.77 -17.48
C THR A 178 9.21 5.54 -17.08
N LEU A 179 8.45 5.04 -18.05
CA LEU A 179 7.68 3.80 -17.93
C LEU A 179 8.37 2.64 -18.66
N SER A 180 9.60 2.84 -19.13
CA SER A 180 10.41 1.83 -19.81
C SER A 180 10.89 0.76 -18.81
N GLY A 181 10.29 -0.43 -18.89
CA GLY A 181 10.59 -1.59 -18.05
C GLY A 181 10.09 -1.48 -16.59
N VAL A 182 10.05 -2.62 -15.90
CA VAL A 182 9.53 -2.78 -14.52
C VAL A 182 10.22 -1.81 -13.55
N ARG A 183 9.44 -1.11 -12.71
CA ARG A 183 9.97 -0.16 -11.71
C ARG A 183 9.65 -0.63 -10.30
N GLN A 184 10.61 -0.48 -9.39
CA GLN A 184 10.52 -1.00 -8.02
C GLN A 184 10.98 0.04 -7.02
N SER A 185 10.49 -0.08 -5.80
CA SER A 185 10.93 0.79 -4.71
C SER A 185 12.30 0.37 -4.21
N LEU A 186 13.17 1.35 -3.95
CA LEU A 186 14.48 1.15 -3.36
C LEU A 186 14.66 2.08 -2.17
N LEU A 187 14.23 1.70 -0.98
CA LEU A 187 14.34 2.58 0.18
C LEU A 187 15.76 2.53 0.78
N ARG A 188 16.32 3.71 1.13
CA ARG A 188 17.61 3.89 1.80
C ARG A 188 18.84 3.38 1.04
N GLN A 189 18.71 3.09 -0.25
CA GLN A 189 19.79 2.54 -1.06
C GLN A 189 19.73 3.15 -2.46
N ALA A 190 20.87 3.61 -2.96
CA ALA A 190 21.00 3.94 -4.36
C ALA A 190 21.03 2.64 -5.19
N PRO A 191 20.34 2.58 -6.34
CA PRO A 191 20.43 1.46 -7.27
C PRO A 191 21.89 1.03 -7.48
N LEU A 192 22.20 -0.23 -7.17
CA LEU A 192 23.53 -0.78 -7.43
C LEU A 192 23.67 -1.30 -8.86
N SER A 193 22.54 -1.41 -9.58
CA SER A 193 22.51 -1.66 -11.02
C SER A 193 22.33 -0.37 -11.80
N VAL A 194 23.03 -0.28 -12.94
CA VAL A 194 22.89 0.77 -13.94
C VAL A 194 21.58 0.65 -14.74
N SER A 195 20.85 -0.47 -14.62
CA SER A 195 19.63 -0.74 -15.39
C SER A 195 18.48 -1.23 -14.50
N ALA A 196 17.34 -0.53 -14.57
CA ALA A 196 16.09 -0.97 -13.95
C ALA A 196 15.57 -2.32 -14.51
N ALA A 197 15.97 -2.68 -15.73
CA ALA A 197 15.60 -3.95 -16.36
C ALA A 197 16.36 -5.14 -15.75
N ASN A 198 17.58 -4.91 -15.24
CA ASN A 198 18.45 -5.94 -14.66
C ASN A 198 18.94 -5.52 -13.27
N PRO A 199 18.07 -5.50 -12.24
CA PRO A 199 18.46 -5.12 -10.88
C PRO A 199 19.44 -6.13 -10.26
N SER A 200 20.37 -5.64 -9.45
CA SER A 200 21.27 -6.49 -8.69
C SER A 200 20.49 -7.33 -7.66
N ALA A 201 21.10 -8.39 -7.14
CA ALA A 201 20.46 -9.20 -6.09
C ALA A 201 20.10 -8.38 -4.84
N ALA A 202 20.93 -7.38 -4.50
CA ALA A 202 20.70 -6.46 -3.41
C ALA A 202 19.49 -5.54 -3.67
N ASP A 203 19.36 -5.01 -4.90
CA ASP A 203 18.20 -4.19 -5.28
C ASP A 203 16.89 -5.01 -5.20
N ARG A 204 16.93 -6.28 -5.63
CA ARG A 204 15.77 -7.19 -5.52
C ARG A 204 15.38 -7.44 -4.07
N ALA A 205 16.35 -7.72 -3.20
CA ALA A 205 16.11 -7.93 -1.77
C ALA A 205 15.54 -6.67 -1.09
N ASN A 206 16.02 -5.48 -1.46
CA ASN A 206 15.49 -4.21 -0.95
C ASN A 206 14.03 -3.98 -1.38
N ALA A 207 13.73 -4.21 -2.66
CA ALA A 207 12.38 -4.07 -3.20
C ALA A 207 11.40 -5.07 -2.56
N LEU A 208 11.81 -6.33 -2.34
CA LEU A 208 11.02 -7.32 -1.58
C LEU A 208 10.78 -6.87 -0.14
N GLY A 209 11.78 -6.25 0.48
CA GLY A 209 11.73 -5.78 1.86
C GLY A 209 10.91 -4.51 2.09
N THR A 210 10.40 -3.88 1.02
CA THR A 210 9.59 -2.66 1.09
C THR A 210 8.11 -2.98 0.90
N ALA A 211 7.32 -2.86 1.98
CA ALA A 211 5.88 -3.07 1.89
C ALA A 211 5.20 -1.86 1.23
N ILE A 212 4.28 -2.11 0.30
CA ILE A 212 3.42 -1.07 -0.28
C ILE A 212 2.01 -1.32 0.24
N VAL A 213 1.48 -0.33 0.97
CA VAL A 213 0.16 -0.38 1.58
C VAL A 213 -0.75 0.58 0.83
N LEU A 214 -1.66 0.08 0.02
CA LEU A 214 -2.63 0.89 -0.71
C LEU A 214 -3.93 0.96 0.08
N ASP A 215 -4.37 2.17 0.46
CA ASP A 215 -5.62 2.39 1.18
C ASP A 215 -5.78 1.53 2.46
N GLY A 216 -4.67 1.31 3.16
CA GLY A 216 -4.61 0.48 4.38
C GLY A 216 -4.43 -1.02 4.14
N VAL A 217 -4.39 -1.47 2.88
CA VAL A 217 -4.20 -2.87 2.47
C VAL A 217 -2.76 -3.09 2.00
N PRO A 218 -1.97 -3.97 2.66
CA PRO A 218 -0.66 -4.37 2.14
C PRO A 218 -0.83 -5.19 0.87
N LEU A 219 -0.14 -4.78 -0.19
CA LEU A 219 -0.16 -5.47 -1.47
C LEU A 219 0.90 -6.57 -1.49
N SER A 220 0.49 -7.79 -1.81
CA SER A 220 1.38 -8.97 -1.87
C SER A 220 1.83 -9.25 -3.30
N ASN A 221 3.10 -9.63 -3.46
CA ASN A 221 3.66 -10.20 -4.69
C ASN A 221 4.02 -11.69 -4.50
N ASN A 222 3.62 -12.31 -3.38
CA ASN A 222 4.02 -13.69 -3.04
C ASN A 222 3.38 -14.74 -3.96
N ALA A 223 2.21 -14.43 -4.52
CA ALA A 223 1.52 -15.30 -5.49
C ALA A 223 2.00 -15.09 -6.94
N ASN A 224 2.91 -14.15 -7.21
CA ASN A 224 3.46 -13.95 -8.54
C ASN A 224 4.55 -14.98 -8.80
N LEU A 225 4.30 -15.86 -9.77
CA LEU A 225 5.16 -16.99 -10.11
C LEU A 225 5.63 -16.94 -11.57
N GLN A 226 5.66 -15.75 -12.17
CA GLN A 226 6.11 -15.49 -13.54
C GLN A 226 7.63 -15.70 -13.70
N THR A 227 8.09 -16.94 -13.49
CA THR A 227 9.50 -17.35 -13.42
C THR A 227 9.97 -18.02 -14.72
N ASN A 228 11.29 -18.10 -14.91
CA ASN A 228 11.91 -18.62 -16.13
C ASN A 228 13.24 -19.34 -15.87
N LEU A 229 13.19 -20.53 -15.25
CA LEU A 229 14.38 -21.22 -14.73
C LEU A 229 15.06 -22.21 -15.68
N THR A 230 14.52 -22.47 -16.87
CA THR A 230 14.97 -23.61 -17.71
C THR A 230 15.38 -23.21 -19.13
N ILE A 231 15.44 -21.92 -19.45
CA ILE A 231 15.97 -21.48 -20.75
C ILE A 231 17.49 -21.72 -20.79
N LEU A 232 18.03 -22.06 -21.96
CA LEU A 232 19.46 -22.23 -22.21
C LEU A 232 20.27 -21.06 -21.61
N ASN A 233 21.34 -21.39 -20.89
CA ASN A 233 22.21 -20.50 -20.12
C ASN A 233 21.53 -19.72 -18.98
N SER A 234 20.34 -20.12 -18.52
CA SER A 234 19.72 -19.53 -17.33
C SER A 234 20.32 -20.10 -16.04
N ALA A 235 20.63 -19.22 -15.10
CA ALA A 235 21.04 -19.55 -13.74
C ALA A 235 19.84 -19.41 -12.78
N PRO A 236 19.89 -19.98 -11.56
CA PRO A 236 18.88 -19.68 -10.54
C PRO A 236 18.72 -18.17 -10.34
N GLY A 237 17.49 -17.67 -10.48
CA GLY A 237 17.16 -16.24 -10.37
C GLY A 237 17.32 -15.43 -11.67
N THR A 238 17.53 -16.07 -12.82
CA THR A 238 17.39 -15.43 -14.14
C THR A 238 15.96 -14.92 -14.33
N LEU A 239 15.83 -13.66 -14.75
CA LEU A 239 14.53 -13.03 -15.02
C LEU A 239 13.89 -13.63 -16.28
N PRO A 240 12.55 -13.65 -16.36
CA PRO A 240 11.85 -14.02 -17.59
C PRO A 240 12.19 -13.07 -18.75
N PRO A 241 12.05 -13.52 -20.00
CA PRO A 241 12.35 -12.71 -21.19
C PRO A 241 11.29 -11.63 -21.47
N PHE A 242 10.31 -11.46 -20.59
CA PHE A 242 9.26 -10.46 -20.64
C PHE A 242 9.20 -9.69 -19.31
N ALA A 243 8.52 -8.54 -19.28
CA ALA A 243 8.41 -7.74 -18.06
C ALA A 243 7.66 -8.52 -16.97
N SER A 244 8.29 -8.71 -15.81
CA SER A 244 7.70 -9.42 -14.66
C SER A 244 8.31 -8.92 -13.38
N ALA A 245 7.52 -8.74 -12.33
CA ALA A 245 8.00 -8.39 -11.01
C ALA A 245 8.25 -9.62 -10.09
N GLU A 246 8.26 -10.84 -10.64
CA GLU A 246 8.49 -12.06 -9.86
C GLU A 246 9.80 -12.01 -9.06
N GLY A 247 9.77 -12.58 -7.85
CA GLY A 247 10.93 -12.63 -6.95
C GLY A 247 11.45 -11.26 -6.50
N ARG A 248 10.62 -10.21 -6.63
CA ARG A 248 10.98 -8.81 -6.34
C ARG A 248 9.78 -8.03 -5.74
N GLY A 249 9.94 -6.73 -5.48
CA GLY A 249 8.81 -5.86 -5.10
C GLY A 249 7.83 -5.61 -6.26
N LEU A 250 6.71 -4.95 -6.00
CA LEU A 250 5.66 -4.66 -6.99
C LEU A 250 6.14 -3.75 -8.13
N ASP A 251 5.56 -3.89 -9.32
CA ASP A 251 5.77 -2.95 -10.43
C ASP A 251 5.03 -1.63 -10.17
N LEU A 252 5.79 -0.60 -9.82
CA LEU A 252 5.27 0.72 -9.48
C LEU A 252 4.64 1.45 -10.69
N ARG A 253 4.89 1.00 -11.92
CA ARG A 253 4.24 1.56 -13.13
C ARG A 253 2.74 1.30 -13.17
N GLN A 254 2.25 0.29 -12.44
CA GLN A 254 0.83 -0.04 -12.36
C GLN A 254 0.02 1.02 -11.60
N PHE A 255 0.67 1.90 -10.84
CA PHE A 255 0.02 2.96 -10.07
C PHE A 255 0.23 4.30 -10.77
N SER A 256 -0.85 4.90 -11.31
CA SER A 256 -0.78 6.29 -11.81
C SER A 256 -0.68 7.27 -10.66
N ALA A 257 0.22 8.25 -10.80
CA ALA A 257 0.37 9.33 -9.84
C ALA A 257 -0.87 10.22 -9.75
N ASP A 258 -1.71 10.31 -10.79
CA ASP A 258 -2.91 11.14 -10.77
C ASP A 258 -4.00 10.63 -9.81
N ASN A 259 -4.05 9.32 -9.58
CA ASN A 259 -4.98 8.68 -8.66
C ASN A 259 -4.57 8.81 -7.18
N ILE A 260 -3.31 9.20 -6.93
CA ILE A 260 -2.71 9.25 -5.59
C ILE A 260 -3.05 10.58 -4.93
N GLU A 261 -3.66 10.53 -3.76
CA GLU A 261 -3.96 11.70 -2.95
C GLU A 261 -2.77 12.05 -2.05
N SER A 262 -2.19 11.04 -1.40
CA SER A 262 -0.99 11.23 -0.58
C SER A 262 -0.17 9.96 -0.50
N ILE A 263 1.12 10.14 -0.20
CA ILE A 263 2.04 9.05 0.11
C ILE A 263 2.71 9.38 1.43
N GLU A 264 2.76 8.40 2.33
CA GLU A 264 3.59 8.43 3.52
C GLU A 264 4.60 7.30 3.45
N VAL A 265 5.88 7.63 3.62
CA VAL A 265 6.96 6.65 3.60
C VAL A 265 7.59 6.55 4.97
N ILE A 266 7.54 5.35 5.54
CA ILE A 266 8.13 5.01 6.81
C ILE A 266 9.49 4.38 6.52
N ARG A 267 10.56 5.10 6.86
CA ARG A 267 11.93 4.64 6.70
C ARG A 267 12.43 4.15 8.07
N GLY A 268 12.83 2.89 8.15
CA GLY A 268 13.30 2.29 9.40
C GLY A 268 12.35 1.20 9.90
N ILE A 269 12.31 1.01 11.22
CA ILE A 269 11.48 0.00 11.89
C ILE A 269 10.06 0.58 11.99
N PRO A 270 9.08 0.10 11.22
CA PRO A 270 7.70 0.57 11.33
C PRO A 270 7.01 -0.07 12.54
N SER A 271 5.80 0.39 12.81
CA SER A 271 4.91 -0.23 13.79
C SER A 271 4.77 -1.75 13.64
N ALA A 272 4.55 -2.41 14.77
CA ALA A 272 4.20 -3.84 14.83
C ALA A 272 2.90 -4.16 14.05
N ARG A 273 2.11 -3.14 13.71
CA ARG A 273 0.93 -3.22 12.83
C ARG A 273 1.27 -3.62 11.40
N HIS A 274 2.51 -3.35 10.96
CA HIS A 274 2.97 -3.65 9.60
C HIS A 274 3.90 -4.89 9.63
N GLY A 275 3.40 -6.03 9.14
CA GLY A 275 4.20 -7.24 8.92
C GLY A 275 4.68 -7.38 7.48
N ASP A 276 5.60 -8.32 7.24
CA ASP A 276 6.15 -8.67 5.92
C ASP A 276 6.95 -7.54 5.25
N LEU A 277 7.88 -6.97 6.01
CA LEU A 277 8.79 -5.93 5.55
C LEU A 277 10.13 -6.05 6.29
N THR A 278 11.20 -5.56 5.67
CA THR A 278 12.55 -5.53 6.27
C THR A 278 13.23 -4.17 6.11
N VAL A 279 12.79 -3.34 5.17
CA VAL A 279 13.41 -2.05 4.85
C VAL A 279 12.55 -0.87 5.30
N GLY A 280 11.24 -0.93 5.04
CA GLY A 280 10.29 0.13 5.35
C GLY A 280 8.93 -0.10 4.69
N ALA A 281 8.05 0.89 4.79
CA ALA A 281 6.71 0.85 4.20
C ALA A 281 6.38 2.13 3.44
N ILE A 282 5.60 1.98 2.37
CA ILE A 282 5.06 3.06 1.55
C ILE A 282 3.54 2.97 1.63
N LEU A 283 2.93 3.89 2.35
CA LEU A 283 1.49 4.01 2.52
C LEU A 283 0.97 4.96 1.46
N VAL A 284 0.19 4.42 0.52
CA VAL A 284 -0.40 5.15 -0.59
C VAL A 284 -1.89 5.30 -0.31
N GLN A 285 -2.39 6.52 -0.33
CA GLN A 285 -3.82 6.80 -0.21
C GLN A 285 -4.35 7.30 -1.55
N THR A 286 -5.41 6.67 -2.04
CA THR A 286 -6.11 7.12 -3.24
C THR A 286 -7.25 8.07 -2.87
N ARG A 287 -7.68 8.89 -3.83
CA ARG A 287 -8.78 9.85 -3.60
C ARG A 287 -10.11 9.13 -3.35
N ALA A 288 -10.86 9.54 -2.32
CA ALA A 288 -12.24 9.07 -2.04
C ALA A 288 -13.17 10.21 -1.57
N SER A 289 -12.79 11.46 -1.81
CA SER A 289 -13.54 12.65 -1.46
C SER A 289 -14.14 13.30 -2.70
N ALA A 290 -15.23 14.04 -2.56
CA ALA A 290 -15.83 14.77 -3.67
C ALA A 290 -14.86 15.86 -4.20
N TYR A 291 -14.73 15.97 -5.53
CA TYR A 291 -13.92 16.98 -6.21
C TYR A 291 -14.56 17.37 -7.53
N LYS A 292 -14.26 18.58 -8.00
CA LYS A 292 -14.82 19.09 -9.26
C LYS A 292 -14.37 18.18 -10.42
N PRO A 293 -15.27 17.89 -11.39
CA PRO A 293 -14.89 17.17 -12.60
C PRO A 293 -13.67 17.82 -13.26
N GLN A 294 -12.68 17.00 -13.59
CA GLN A 294 -11.45 17.44 -14.22
C GLN A 294 -11.04 16.49 -15.34
N ALA A 295 -10.48 17.07 -16.38
CA ALA A 295 -9.80 16.37 -17.45
C ALA A 295 -8.37 16.87 -17.51
N ARG A 296 -7.41 15.94 -17.52
CA ARG A 296 -5.97 16.23 -17.55
C ARG A 296 -5.34 15.49 -18.71
N LEU A 297 -4.60 16.22 -19.51
CA LEU A 297 -3.81 15.67 -20.60
C LEU A 297 -2.35 16.00 -20.33
N ARG A 298 -1.48 15.01 -20.44
CA ARG A 298 -0.03 15.17 -20.35
C ARG A 298 0.61 14.61 -21.60
N LEU A 299 1.37 15.47 -22.26
CA LEU A 299 2.06 15.19 -23.50
C LEU A 299 3.56 15.38 -23.28
N ASN A 300 4.24 14.25 -23.08
CA ASN A 300 5.70 14.19 -23.11
C ASN A 300 6.12 13.52 -24.41
N PRO A 301 7.32 13.81 -24.97
CA PRO A 301 7.75 13.21 -26.23
C PRO A 301 7.56 11.68 -26.27
N GLN A 302 7.91 11.00 -25.17
CA GLN A 302 7.81 9.54 -25.05
C GLN A 302 6.50 9.04 -24.42
N THR A 303 5.68 9.90 -23.80
CA THR A 303 4.53 9.46 -23.00
C THR A 303 3.32 10.34 -23.20
N PHE A 304 2.21 9.71 -23.55
CA PHE A 304 0.87 10.28 -23.59
C PHE A 304 0.08 9.78 -22.39
N GLU A 305 -0.49 10.69 -21.60
CA GLU A 305 -1.37 10.35 -20.48
C GLU A 305 -2.64 11.20 -20.50
N SER A 306 -3.77 10.57 -20.23
CA SER A 306 -5.09 11.19 -20.16
C SER A 306 -5.80 10.70 -18.91
N THR A 307 -6.24 11.63 -18.07
CA THR A 307 -6.97 11.36 -16.84
C THR A 307 -8.28 12.12 -16.85
N LEU A 308 -9.39 11.40 -16.65
CA LEU A 308 -10.73 11.95 -16.48
C LEU A 308 -11.23 11.55 -15.11
N GLY A 309 -11.69 12.49 -14.29
CA GLY A 309 -12.20 12.14 -12.97
C GLY A 309 -13.18 13.15 -12.41
N ALA A 310 -14.08 12.69 -11.57
CA ALA A 310 -15.05 13.51 -10.87
C ALA A 310 -15.39 12.89 -9.51
N GLY A 311 -15.77 13.75 -8.55
CA GLY A 311 -16.28 13.32 -7.27
C GLY A 311 -17.53 14.09 -6.86
N TRP A 312 -18.52 13.38 -6.33
CA TRP A 312 -19.81 13.91 -5.93
C TRP A 312 -20.00 13.73 -4.43
N ALA A 313 -20.49 14.78 -3.77
CA ALA A 313 -21.00 14.71 -2.41
C ALA A 313 -22.53 14.67 -2.51
N LEU A 314 -23.12 13.56 -2.07
CA LEU A 314 -24.56 13.29 -2.11
C LEU A 314 -25.12 13.29 -0.67
N PHE A 315 -26.45 13.42 -0.55
CA PHE A 315 -27.19 13.33 0.73
C PHE A 315 -26.59 14.19 1.83
N GLU A 316 -26.53 15.52 1.63
CA GLU A 316 -25.96 16.47 2.60
C GLU A 316 -24.50 16.15 2.99
N LYS A 317 -23.72 15.62 2.03
CA LYS A 317 -22.30 15.24 2.18
C LYS A 317 -22.05 13.98 3.03
N ARG A 318 -23.09 13.18 3.32
CA ARG A 318 -22.94 11.87 3.99
C ARG A 318 -22.36 10.80 3.09
N THR A 319 -22.53 10.94 1.79
CA THR A 319 -22.05 9.98 0.80
C THR A 319 -21.12 10.69 -0.17
N ASN A 320 -19.90 10.18 -0.32
CA ASN A 320 -18.97 10.62 -1.35
C ASN A 320 -18.81 9.51 -2.37
N LEU A 321 -18.95 9.84 -3.64
CA LEU A 321 -18.65 8.96 -4.75
C LEU A 321 -17.53 9.60 -5.57
N THR A 322 -16.52 8.84 -5.94
CA THR A 322 -15.48 9.27 -6.87
C THR A 322 -15.30 8.26 -7.97
N ALA A 323 -15.12 8.76 -9.19
CA ALA A 323 -14.80 7.95 -10.35
C ALA A 323 -13.65 8.61 -11.11
N GLU A 324 -12.61 7.83 -11.43
CA GLU A 324 -11.45 8.29 -12.20
C GLU A 324 -11.04 7.24 -13.22
N LEU A 325 -10.67 7.68 -14.42
CA LEU A 325 -10.20 6.87 -15.53
C LEU A 325 -8.87 7.46 -16.01
N ASN A 326 -7.81 6.68 -16.00
CA ASN A 326 -6.48 7.06 -16.45
C ASN A 326 -6.04 6.12 -17.57
N PHE A 327 -5.63 6.70 -18.70
CA PHE A 327 -4.99 5.99 -19.79
C PHE A 327 -3.59 6.54 -19.98
N THR A 328 -2.60 5.66 -20.09
CA THR A 328 -1.22 6.05 -20.40
C THR A 328 -0.67 5.16 -21.49
N ARG A 329 0.04 5.76 -22.45
CA ARG A 329 0.85 5.06 -23.45
C ARG A 329 2.22 5.69 -23.49
N SER A 330 3.25 4.86 -23.41
CA SER A 330 4.64 5.25 -23.37
C SER A 330 5.46 4.44 -24.36
N GLN A 331 6.52 5.03 -24.88
CA GLN A 331 7.50 4.42 -25.77
C GLN A 331 8.88 4.51 -25.14
N ASP A 332 9.66 3.43 -25.22
CA ASP A 332 11.00 3.38 -24.61
C ASP A 332 11.99 4.32 -25.33
N ASP A 333 11.93 4.37 -26.66
CA ASP A 333 12.73 5.22 -27.52
C ASP A 333 11.87 5.76 -28.68
N LEU A 334 11.91 7.07 -28.96
CA LEU A 334 11.15 7.69 -30.05
C LEU A 334 11.52 7.15 -31.43
N ARG A 335 12.70 6.53 -31.54
CA ARG A 335 13.20 5.91 -32.77
C ARG A 335 12.70 4.48 -32.96
N ARG A 336 12.09 3.88 -31.93
CA ARG A 336 11.62 2.49 -31.91
C ARG A 336 10.14 2.46 -31.50
N THR A 337 9.26 2.27 -32.48
CA THR A 337 7.81 2.24 -32.25
C THR A 337 7.33 0.87 -31.76
N GLU A 338 8.21 -0.13 -31.76
CA GLU A 338 7.94 -1.53 -31.42
C GLU A 338 8.02 -1.83 -29.91
N GLU A 339 8.62 -0.94 -29.12
CA GLU A 339 8.78 -1.08 -27.66
C GLU A 339 7.86 -0.09 -26.94
N THR A 340 6.72 -0.59 -26.45
CA THR A 340 5.68 0.26 -25.86
C THR A 340 5.13 -0.30 -24.55
N PHE A 341 4.79 0.62 -23.65
CA PHE A 341 4.06 0.32 -22.42
C PHE A 341 2.72 1.07 -22.44
N SER A 342 1.64 0.36 -22.16
CA SER A 342 0.32 0.97 -22.02
C SER A 342 -0.34 0.54 -20.71
N ARG A 343 -1.10 1.45 -20.10
CA ARG A 343 -2.00 1.11 -19.00
C ARG A 343 -3.33 1.82 -19.13
N LEU A 344 -4.37 1.15 -18.65
CA LEU A 344 -5.68 1.74 -18.42
C LEU A 344 -6.08 1.40 -16.99
N ILE A 345 -6.46 2.41 -16.22
CA ILE A 345 -6.84 2.28 -14.82
C ILE A 345 -8.20 2.95 -14.64
N ALA A 346 -9.15 2.26 -14.03
CA ALA A 346 -10.41 2.82 -13.57
C ALA A 346 -10.49 2.69 -12.04
N ASN A 347 -10.72 3.80 -11.34
CA ASN A 347 -10.91 3.85 -9.90
C ASN A 347 -12.31 4.32 -9.57
N LEU A 348 -12.96 3.58 -8.68
CA LEU A 348 -14.24 3.93 -8.09
C LEU A 348 -14.05 3.94 -6.58
N ALA A 349 -14.48 5.00 -5.90
CA ALA A 349 -14.57 4.98 -4.44
C ALA A 349 -15.95 5.45 -3.99
N TRP A 350 -16.48 4.75 -3.00
CA TRP A 350 -17.74 5.06 -2.35
C TRP A 350 -17.48 5.14 -0.85
N SER A 351 -17.73 6.31 -0.26
CA SER A 351 -17.61 6.54 1.17
C SER A 351 -18.97 6.92 1.73
N GLN A 352 -19.37 6.26 2.81
CA GLN A 352 -20.65 6.44 3.48
C GLN A 352 -20.45 6.72 4.95
N GLN A 353 -21.07 7.79 5.42
CA GLN A 353 -21.34 8.05 6.82
C GLN A 353 -22.75 7.55 7.12
N TRP A 354 -22.87 6.60 8.06
CA TRP A 354 -24.15 5.91 8.33
C TRP A 354 -25.04 6.67 9.31
N ASP A 355 -24.47 7.49 10.18
CA ASP A 355 -25.15 8.21 11.24
C ASP A 355 -24.71 9.70 11.29
N ASN A 356 -25.53 10.57 11.88
CA ASN A 356 -25.21 12.01 11.95
C ASN A 356 -23.93 12.29 12.76
N ALA A 357 -23.63 11.45 13.75
CA ALA A 357 -22.44 11.57 14.61
C ALA A 357 -21.17 10.96 13.99
N ALA A 358 -21.25 10.40 12.77
CA ALA A 358 -20.13 9.74 12.08
C ALA A 358 -19.47 8.61 12.91
N ARG A 359 -20.25 7.96 13.77
CA ARG A 359 -19.77 6.81 14.55
C ARG A 359 -19.41 5.66 13.64
N LEU A 360 -20.15 5.44 12.55
CA LEU A 360 -19.78 4.45 11.54
C LEU A 360 -19.52 5.12 10.19
N THR A 361 -18.28 4.96 9.72
CA THR A 361 -17.87 5.39 8.37
C THR A 361 -17.32 4.21 7.62
N SER A 362 -17.82 3.95 6.41
CA SER A 362 -17.34 2.88 5.53
C SER A 362 -16.89 3.46 4.20
N THR A 363 -15.74 3.03 3.70
CA THR A 363 -15.19 3.41 2.41
C THR A 363 -14.86 2.16 1.62
N LEU A 364 -15.56 1.97 0.50
CA LEU A 364 -15.28 0.93 -0.48
C LEU A 364 -14.51 1.55 -1.64
N ARG A 365 -13.39 0.94 -2.03
CA ARG A 365 -12.61 1.34 -3.21
C ARG A 365 -12.46 0.16 -4.12
N THR A 366 -12.73 0.37 -5.40
CA THR A 366 -12.60 -0.63 -6.45
C THR A 366 -11.73 -0.06 -7.55
N ASN A 367 -10.66 -0.77 -7.87
CA ASN A 367 -9.70 -0.44 -8.89
C ASN A 367 -9.70 -1.57 -9.93
N PHE A 368 -9.88 -1.19 -11.20
CA PHE A 368 -9.64 -2.06 -12.34
C PHE A 368 -8.41 -1.53 -13.06
N TYR A 369 -7.50 -2.42 -13.44
CA TYR A 369 -6.34 -2.03 -14.22
C TYR A 369 -6.00 -3.06 -15.28
N THR A 370 -5.48 -2.58 -16.40
CA THR A 370 -4.76 -3.40 -17.37
C THR A 370 -3.45 -2.70 -17.68
N THR A 371 -2.37 -3.47 -17.74
CA THR A 371 -1.08 -3.02 -18.25
C THR A 371 -0.63 -3.97 -19.36
N ILE A 372 0.02 -3.42 -20.37
CA ILE A 372 0.57 -4.18 -21.50
C ILE A 372 1.94 -3.60 -21.81
N ASP A 373 2.97 -4.42 -21.65
CA ASP A 373 4.36 -4.15 -22.01
C ASP A 373 4.67 -5.00 -23.25
N GLU A 374 4.76 -4.34 -24.40
CA GLU A 374 4.96 -4.99 -25.70
C GLU A 374 6.33 -4.63 -26.27
N ARG A 375 7.06 -5.67 -26.70
CA ARG A 375 8.25 -5.54 -27.54
C ARG A 375 8.03 -6.39 -28.77
N GLN A 376 7.61 -5.73 -29.84
CA GLN A 376 7.30 -6.37 -31.11
C GLN A 376 8.57 -6.67 -31.90
N GLN A 377 8.45 -7.54 -32.90
CA GLN A 377 9.55 -7.88 -33.79
C GLN A 377 10.02 -6.65 -34.57
N PHE A 378 11.33 -6.46 -34.64
CA PHE A 378 11.93 -5.47 -35.55
C PHE A 378 11.98 -6.01 -36.97
N GLU A 379 11.75 -5.16 -37.98
CA GLU A 379 11.72 -5.56 -39.39
C GLU A 379 12.97 -6.32 -39.87
N ARG A 380 14.14 -6.03 -39.29
CA ARG A 380 15.42 -6.70 -39.63
C ARG A 380 15.84 -7.80 -38.65
N ASP A 381 14.98 -8.16 -37.70
CA ASP A 381 15.28 -9.22 -36.74
C ASP A 381 15.07 -10.60 -37.38
N GLN A 382 16.18 -11.28 -37.67
CA GLN A 382 16.19 -12.64 -38.21
C GLN A 382 15.67 -13.68 -37.19
N GLN A 383 15.72 -13.37 -35.89
CA GLN A 383 15.31 -14.29 -34.82
C GLN A 383 13.82 -14.16 -34.45
N GLN A 384 13.06 -13.28 -35.13
CA GLN A 384 11.62 -13.07 -34.93
C GLN A 384 11.20 -12.94 -33.45
N ILE A 385 12.00 -12.22 -32.66
CA ILE A 385 11.78 -12.13 -31.22
C ILE A 385 10.56 -11.26 -30.94
N THR A 386 9.64 -11.76 -30.13
CA THR A 386 8.51 -10.97 -29.61
C THR A 386 8.30 -11.27 -28.14
N ARG A 387 8.07 -10.21 -27.35
CA ARG A 387 7.88 -10.31 -25.90
C ARG A 387 6.66 -9.47 -25.53
N VAL A 388 5.73 -10.07 -24.80
CA VAL A 388 4.56 -9.36 -24.29
C VAL A 388 4.37 -9.74 -22.83
N ALA A 389 4.14 -8.77 -21.96
CA ALA A 389 3.66 -8.99 -20.61
C ALA A 389 2.36 -8.20 -20.42
N GLN A 390 1.32 -8.89 -19.99
CA GLN A 390 0.02 -8.30 -19.75
C GLN A 390 -0.48 -8.66 -18.36
N ASP A 391 -0.80 -7.65 -17.56
CA ASP A 391 -1.46 -7.81 -16.27
C ASP A 391 -2.84 -7.16 -16.33
N ARG A 392 -3.88 -7.89 -15.92
CA ARG A 392 -5.26 -7.40 -15.78
C ARG A 392 -5.74 -7.71 -14.38
N GLY A 393 -6.13 -6.70 -13.61
CA GLY A 393 -6.53 -6.93 -12.23
C GLY A 393 -7.77 -6.16 -11.79
N LEU A 394 -8.43 -6.77 -10.80
CA LEU A 394 -9.50 -6.20 -10.01
C LEU A 394 -9.04 -6.18 -8.56
N ARG A 395 -8.99 -4.99 -7.97
CA ARG A 395 -8.70 -4.80 -6.55
C ARG A 395 -9.86 -4.09 -5.89
N THR A 396 -10.45 -4.73 -4.89
CA THR A 396 -11.51 -4.14 -4.07
C THR A 396 -11.05 -4.10 -2.62
N SER A 397 -11.21 -2.97 -1.96
CA SER A 397 -10.91 -2.79 -0.54
C SER A 397 -12.07 -2.11 0.16
N LEU A 398 -12.39 -2.59 1.36
CA LEU A 398 -13.37 -2.02 2.27
C LEU A 398 -12.64 -1.59 3.54
N PHE A 399 -12.79 -0.32 3.91
CA PHE A 399 -12.29 0.23 5.16
C PHE A 399 -13.46 0.78 5.96
N SER A 400 -13.71 0.23 7.14
CA SER A 400 -14.78 0.66 8.04
C SER A 400 -14.20 1.06 9.38
N VAL A 401 -14.69 2.18 9.91
CA VAL A 401 -14.33 2.69 11.25
C VAL A 401 -15.60 2.83 12.06
N LEU A 402 -15.66 2.11 13.18
CA LEU A 402 -16.69 2.23 14.20
C LEU A 402 -16.10 2.94 15.42
N ARG A 403 -16.64 4.10 15.78
CA ARG A 403 -16.28 4.87 16.97
C ARG A 403 -17.31 4.59 18.06
N PHE A 404 -16.83 4.24 19.25
CA PHE A 404 -17.71 3.92 20.39
C PHE A 404 -18.06 5.15 21.22
N ASP A 405 -17.26 6.19 21.13
CA ASP A 405 -17.43 7.46 21.84
C ASP A 405 -17.34 8.64 20.89
N ASP A 406 -18.01 9.75 21.26
CA ASP A 406 -18.06 10.96 20.44
C ASP A 406 -16.70 11.69 20.38
N ASP A 407 -15.80 11.41 21.33
CA ASP A 407 -14.42 11.91 21.39
C ASP A 407 -13.44 11.03 20.57
N ALA A 408 -13.92 9.95 19.96
CA ALA A 408 -13.11 8.99 19.19
C ALA A 408 -11.88 8.45 19.94
N ARG A 409 -11.94 8.35 21.27
CA ARG A 409 -10.91 7.71 22.09
C ARG A 409 -10.85 6.22 21.81
N THR A 410 -12.01 5.60 21.57
CA THR A 410 -12.12 4.17 21.32
C THR A 410 -12.76 3.92 19.95
N LYS A 411 -12.03 3.20 19.10
CA LYS A 411 -12.51 2.83 17.77
C LYS A 411 -12.11 1.42 17.39
N LEU A 412 -12.94 0.81 16.55
CA LEU A 412 -12.68 -0.43 15.86
C LEU A 412 -12.55 -0.13 14.37
N GLU A 413 -11.43 -0.54 13.78
CA GLU A 413 -11.15 -0.41 12.37
C GLU A 413 -11.17 -1.80 11.73
N TRP A 414 -11.92 -1.94 10.65
CA TRP A 414 -11.95 -3.15 9.85
C TRP A 414 -11.50 -2.83 8.44
N THR A 415 -10.45 -3.50 7.99
CA THR A 415 -9.98 -3.45 6.60
C THR A 415 -10.18 -4.82 5.99
N ALA A 416 -10.83 -4.91 4.83
CA ALA A 416 -10.95 -6.14 4.06
C ALA A 416 -10.57 -5.86 2.61
N SER A 417 -9.95 -6.81 1.92
CA SER A 417 -9.63 -6.66 0.50
C SER A 417 -9.63 -7.97 -0.27
N LEU A 418 -9.94 -7.85 -1.55
CA LEU A 418 -9.83 -8.88 -2.57
C LEU A 418 -9.02 -8.30 -3.73
N ASN A 419 -7.93 -8.97 -4.10
CA ASN A 419 -7.14 -8.64 -5.27
C ASN A 419 -7.06 -9.89 -6.15
N TYR A 420 -7.63 -9.82 -7.34
CA TYR A 420 -7.56 -10.88 -8.35
C TYR A 420 -6.85 -10.31 -9.57
N THR A 421 -5.84 -11.00 -10.07
CA THR A 421 -5.09 -10.56 -11.26
C THR A 421 -4.87 -11.73 -12.20
N GLU A 422 -5.04 -11.49 -13.50
CA GLU A 422 -4.59 -12.35 -14.57
C GLU A 422 -3.29 -11.78 -15.13
N GLN A 423 -2.24 -12.59 -15.13
CA GLN A 423 -0.91 -12.24 -15.61
C GLN A 423 -0.56 -13.16 -16.79
N VAL A 424 -0.24 -12.60 -17.94
CA VAL A 424 0.10 -13.34 -19.15
C VAL A 424 1.42 -12.82 -19.70
N GLY A 425 2.48 -13.61 -19.54
CA GLY A 425 3.74 -13.43 -20.23
C GLY A 425 3.77 -14.25 -21.53
N ARG A 426 4.21 -13.66 -22.64
CA ARG A 426 4.42 -14.37 -23.91
C ARG A 426 5.81 -14.07 -24.44
N PHE A 427 6.44 -15.12 -24.94
CA PHE A 427 7.75 -15.08 -25.57
C PHE A 427 7.73 -15.90 -26.85
N GLN A 428 8.26 -15.31 -27.91
CA GLN A 428 8.45 -15.97 -29.19
C GLN A 428 9.90 -15.75 -29.67
N GLU A 429 10.49 -16.80 -30.24
CA GLU A 429 11.83 -16.78 -30.84
C GLU A 429 11.91 -17.86 -31.93
N LEU A 430 12.48 -17.51 -33.08
CA LEU A 430 12.88 -18.46 -34.10
C LEU A 430 14.18 -19.13 -33.65
N ILE A 431 14.09 -20.44 -33.37
CA ILE A 431 15.22 -21.23 -32.89
C ILE A 431 15.79 -22.01 -34.05
N THR A 432 17.02 -21.70 -34.41
CA THR A 432 17.86 -22.54 -35.29
C THR A 432 18.94 -23.21 -34.44
N ARG A 433 19.05 -24.54 -34.54
CA ARG A 433 20.02 -25.36 -33.79
C ARG A 433 21.16 -25.80 -34.70
N ALA A 434 22.39 -25.34 -34.43
CA ALA A 434 23.56 -25.77 -35.20
C ALA A 434 23.91 -27.25 -34.99
N ASP A 435 23.50 -27.82 -33.86
CA ASP A 435 23.86 -29.18 -33.41
C ASP A 435 23.01 -30.28 -34.08
N GLY A 436 22.09 -29.91 -34.99
CA GLY A 436 21.21 -30.82 -35.72
C GLY A 436 19.90 -31.14 -35.00
N ARG A 437 19.27 -32.26 -35.38
CA ARG A 437 18.01 -32.71 -34.77
C ARG A 437 18.23 -33.18 -33.34
N PHE A 438 17.28 -32.90 -32.46
CA PHE A 438 17.36 -33.22 -31.03
C PHE A 438 16.21 -34.15 -30.61
N PRO A 439 16.45 -35.06 -29.65
CA PRO A 439 15.41 -35.97 -29.19
C PRO A 439 14.37 -35.23 -28.36
N LEU A 440 13.11 -35.58 -28.59
CA LEU A 440 11.91 -35.13 -27.91
C LEU A 440 11.18 -36.31 -27.30
N SER A 441 10.49 -36.07 -26.19
CA SER A 441 9.65 -37.07 -25.54
C SER A 441 8.38 -36.42 -25.00
N ASP A 442 7.24 -36.94 -25.44
CA ASP A 442 5.89 -36.66 -24.92
C ASP A 442 5.48 -37.67 -23.83
N ALA A 443 6.41 -38.45 -23.26
CA ALA A 443 6.11 -39.40 -22.19
C ALA A 443 5.79 -38.66 -20.88
N THR A 444 4.60 -38.90 -20.33
CA THR A 444 4.10 -38.33 -19.07
C THR A 444 4.29 -39.25 -17.87
N SER A 445 4.50 -40.55 -18.10
CA SER A 445 4.85 -41.56 -17.11
C SER A 445 6.15 -42.25 -17.49
N ASP A 446 6.73 -43.00 -16.54
CA ASP A 446 7.87 -43.87 -16.81
C ASP A 446 7.45 -44.97 -17.81
N THR A 447 8.05 -44.96 -19.01
CA THR A 447 7.74 -45.87 -20.11
C THR A 447 8.86 -45.89 -21.14
N THR A 448 8.91 -46.95 -21.95
CA THR A 448 9.79 -47.05 -23.13
C THR A 448 8.95 -46.90 -24.40
N LYS A 449 9.29 -45.92 -25.24
CA LYS A 449 8.59 -45.67 -26.51
C LYS A 449 9.53 -45.13 -27.59
N PRO A 450 9.18 -45.26 -28.88
CA PRO A 450 9.92 -44.60 -29.95
C PRO A 450 10.03 -43.09 -29.71
N GLY A 451 11.25 -42.55 -29.75
CA GLY A 451 11.51 -41.12 -29.60
C GLY A 451 11.20 -40.34 -30.87
N ILE A 452 10.90 -39.05 -30.72
CA ILE A 452 10.67 -38.12 -31.83
C ILE A 452 11.88 -37.21 -31.95
N PHE A 453 12.32 -36.89 -33.15
CA PHE A 453 13.39 -35.91 -33.37
C PHE A 453 12.79 -34.60 -33.87
N GLY A 454 13.03 -33.50 -33.16
CA GLY A 454 12.56 -32.18 -33.54
C GLY A 454 13.31 -31.60 -34.75
N ASP A 455 12.70 -30.60 -35.38
CA ASP A 455 13.30 -29.88 -36.50
C ASP A 455 14.51 -29.03 -36.06
N ILE A 456 15.39 -28.75 -37.02
CA ILE A 456 16.60 -27.95 -36.81
C ILE A 456 16.24 -26.46 -36.67
N GLU A 457 15.19 -26.03 -37.36
CA GLU A 457 14.64 -24.68 -37.31
C GLU A 457 13.15 -24.73 -37.02
N TYR A 458 12.72 -24.03 -35.98
CA TYR A 458 11.32 -23.97 -35.59
C TYR A 458 11.02 -22.69 -34.80
N LEU A 459 9.77 -22.25 -34.85
CA LEU A 459 9.31 -21.07 -34.11
C LEU A 459 8.82 -21.50 -32.72
N ASN A 460 9.55 -21.14 -31.67
CA ASN A 460 9.08 -21.37 -30.31
C ASN A 460 8.05 -20.31 -29.91
N ARG A 461 6.97 -20.75 -29.28
CA ARG A 461 6.01 -19.90 -28.60
C ARG A 461 5.81 -20.41 -27.18
N THR A 462 6.18 -19.59 -26.21
CA THR A 462 6.04 -19.87 -24.79
C THR A 462 5.09 -18.86 -24.17
N SER A 463 4.13 -19.34 -23.39
CA SER A 463 3.23 -18.51 -22.58
C SER A 463 3.41 -18.85 -21.11
N VAL A 464 3.25 -17.86 -20.23
CA VAL A 464 3.25 -18.05 -18.78
C VAL A 464 2.01 -17.37 -18.22
N GLN A 465 1.04 -18.15 -17.74
CA GLN A 465 -0.20 -17.63 -17.18
C GLN A 465 -0.19 -17.77 -15.65
N GLY A 466 -0.39 -16.65 -14.97
CA GLY A 466 -0.64 -16.57 -13.54
C GLY A 466 -2.05 -16.09 -13.26
N LEU A 467 -2.71 -16.69 -12.28
CA LEU A 467 -4.00 -16.23 -11.76
C LEU A 467 -3.89 -16.02 -10.23
N PRO A 468 -3.06 -15.06 -9.76
CA PRO A 468 -2.95 -14.74 -8.36
C PRO A 468 -4.26 -14.17 -7.77
N LEU A 469 -4.63 -14.71 -6.61
CA LEU A 469 -5.69 -14.24 -5.74
C LEU A 469 -5.06 -13.91 -4.38
N ASN A 470 -5.18 -12.65 -3.96
CA ASN A 470 -4.80 -12.19 -2.63
C ASN A 470 -6.07 -11.77 -1.88
N LEU A 471 -6.29 -12.35 -0.69
CA LEU A 471 -7.31 -11.90 0.24
C LEU A 471 -6.63 -11.35 1.48
N TYR A 472 -7.16 -10.26 2.00
CA TYR A 472 -6.65 -9.63 3.20
C TYR A 472 -7.79 -9.20 4.10
N SER A 473 -7.66 -9.41 5.40
CA SER A 473 -8.57 -8.86 6.40
C SER A 473 -7.79 -8.49 7.64
N ARG A 474 -8.07 -7.31 8.19
CA ARG A 474 -7.48 -6.82 9.42
C ARG A 474 -8.55 -6.18 10.27
N LEU A 475 -8.62 -6.61 11.53
CA LEU A 475 -9.46 -6.00 12.55
C LEU A 475 -8.54 -5.38 13.60
N GLU A 476 -8.63 -4.07 13.79
CA GLU A 476 -7.78 -3.30 14.70
C GLU A 476 -8.64 -2.54 15.70
N PHE A 477 -8.36 -2.73 16.98
CA PHE A 477 -8.93 -1.97 18.07
C PHE A 477 -7.91 -0.90 18.51
N VAL A 478 -8.38 0.35 18.62
CA VAL A 478 -7.57 1.48 19.05
C VAL A 478 -8.24 2.13 20.26
N HIS A 479 -7.46 2.36 21.31
CA HIS A 479 -7.91 3.03 22.53
C HIS A 479 -6.91 4.08 22.99
N LYS A 480 -7.39 5.31 23.22
CA LYS A 480 -6.61 6.42 23.76
C LYS A 480 -6.95 6.65 25.22
N ALA A 481 -5.93 6.72 26.07
CA ALA A 481 -6.09 6.97 27.50
C ALA A 481 -4.99 7.91 28.01
N SER A 482 -5.31 8.72 29.01
CA SER A 482 -4.31 9.45 29.79
C SER A 482 -4.08 8.71 31.10
N LEU A 483 -2.88 8.17 31.31
CA LEU A 483 -2.51 7.38 32.47
C LEU A 483 -1.23 7.96 33.07
N PHE A 484 -1.24 8.26 34.37
CA PHE A 484 -0.08 8.78 35.10
C PHE A 484 0.56 10.06 34.50
N GLY A 485 -0.23 10.88 33.81
CA GLY A 485 0.26 12.09 33.13
C GLY A 485 0.89 11.82 31.76
N PHE A 486 0.85 10.58 31.27
CA PHE A 486 1.26 10.20 29.92
C PHE A 486 0.03 9.93 29.05
N LEU A 487 0.12 10.29 27.78
CA LEU A 487 -0.89 9.96 26.78
C LEU A 487 -0.52 8.63 26.13
N HIS A 488 -1.38 7.64 26.31
CA HIS A 488 -1.27 6.32 25.72
C HIS A 488 -2.22 6.19 24.54
N GLN A 489 -1.76 5.51 23.49
CA GLN A 489 -2.58 5.05 22.39
C GLN A 489 -2.28 3.57 22.15
N PHE A 490 -3.17 2.73 22.66
CA PHE A 490 -3.10 1.28 22.51
C PHE A 490 -3.67 0.85 21.18
N PHE A 491 -2.97 -0.08 20.53
CA PHE A 491 -3.40 -0.78 19.33
C PHE A 491 -3.38 -2.27 19.62
N SER A 492 -4.42 -2.98 19.19
CA SER A 492 -4.41 -4.43 19.15
C SER A 492 -5.11 -4.88 17.90
N GLY A 493 -4.56 -5.86 17.20
CA GLY A 493 -5.16 -6.27 15.93
C GLY A 493 -4.91 -7.72 15.57
N PHE A 494 -5.82 -8.21 14.74
CA PHE A 494 -5.78 -9.51 14.10
C PHE A 494 -5.75 -9.33 12.59
N GLU A 495 -4.93 -10.12 11.92
CA GLU A 495 -4.65 -10.02 10.50
C GLU A 495 -4.71 -11.39 9.84
N LEU A 496 -5.32 -11.47 8.66
CA LEU A 496 -5.37 -12.64 7.81
C LEU A 496 -4.88 -12.24 6.41
N ARG A 497 -3.89 -12.96 5.90
CA ARG A 497 -3.46 -12.93 4.50
C ARG A 497 -3.66 -14.29 3.88
N TYR A 498 -4.13 -14.32 2.64
CA TYR A 498 -4.25 -15.53 1.84
C TYR A 498 -3.79 -15.22 0.43
N ASP A 499 -2.71 -15.87 0.00
CA ASP A 499 -2.11 -15.72 -1.31
C ASP A 499 -2.15 -17.06 -2.04
N GLN A 500 -2.78 -17.12 -3.21
CA GLN A 500 -2.82 -18.34 -4.04
C GLN A 500 -2.64 -17.98 -5.50
N ASN A 501 -1.99 -18.83 -6.28
CA ASN A 501 -1.95 -18.72 -7.73
C ASN A 501 -2.57 -19.98 -8.36
N ARG A 502 -3.55 -19.81 -9.25
CA ARG A 502 -4.20 -20.93 -9.97
C ARG A 502 -3.98 -20.91 -11.47
N GLY A 503 -2.98 -20.17 -11.93
CA GLY A 503 -2.66 -20.10 -13.36
C GLY A 503 -2.14 -21.43 -13.90
N GLU A 504 -2.26 -21.62 -15.22
CA GLU A 504 -1.71 -22.77 -15.94
C GLU A 504 -0.17 -22.84 -15.90
N GLY A 505 0.47 -21.78 -15.39
CA GLY A 505 1.91 -21.68 -15.32
C GLY A 505 2.51 -21.52 -16.70
N ARG A 506 3.72 -22.03 -16.87
CA ARG A 506 4.42 -21.99 -18.14
C ARG A 506 3.91 -23.09 -19.07
N SER A 507 3.44 -22.71 -20.25
CA SER A 507 3.01 -23.61 -21.32
C SER A 507 3.77 -23.31 -22.62
N PHE A 508 4.12 -24.38 -23.34
CA PHE A 508 4.74 -24.33 -24.65
C PHE A 508 4.45 -25.65 -25.37
N ASP A 509 4.55 -25.66 -26.70
CA ASP A 509 4.46 -26.88 -27.48
C ASP A 509 5.74 -27.70 -27.32
N ILE A 510 5.58 -28.94 -26.87
CA ILE A 510 6.68 -29.88 -26.63
C ILE A 510 7.45 -30.25 -27.89
N PHE A 511 6.84 -30.10 -29.08
CA PHE A 511 7.51 -30.34 -30.37
C PHE A 511 8.29 -29.14 -30.89
N THR A 512 8.01 -27.96 -30.34
CA THR A 512 8.73 -26.71 -30.64
C THR A 512 9.20 -26.02 -29.35
N PRO A 513 9.97 -26.72 -28.48
CA PRO A 513 10.24 -26.26 -27.12
C PRO A 513 11.22 -25.07 -27.09
N PRO A 514 11.20 -24.25 -26.03
CA PRO A 514 12.17 -23.18 -25.86
C PRO A 514 13.59 -23.75 -25.81
N ARG A 515 14.61 -22.96 -26.12
CA ARG A 515 16.01 -23.39 -25.95
C ARG A 515 16.21 -23.78 -24.48
N GLN A 516 16.71 -24.98 -24.21
CA GLN A 516 16.92 -25.52 -22.86
C GLN A 516 18.40 -25.79 -22.62
N ASN A 517 18.82 -25.76 -21.35
CA ASN A 517 20.13 -26.27 -20.95
C ASN A 517 20.25 -27.78 -21.25
N TYR A 518 21.45 -28.22 -21.61
CA TYR A 518 21.75 -29.64 -21.83
C TYR A 518 21.31 -30.48 -20.62
N SER A 519 20.61 -31.59 -20.88
CA SER A 519 20.09 -32.53 -19.87
C SER A 519 18.94 -32.03 -18.97
N VAL A 520 18.35 -30.87 -19.26
CA VAL A 520 17.20 -30.33 -18.50
C VAL A 520 15.93 -30.43 -19.34
N GLY A 521 15.24 -31.57 -19.25
CA GLY A 521 13.89 -31.70 -19.81
C GLY A 521 12.88 -30.95 -18.94
N GLU A 522 12.22 -29.94 -19.48
CA GLU A 522 11.15 -29.23 -18.77
C GLU A 522 9.76 -29.73 -19.20
N ARG A 523 8.83 -29.74 -18.26
CA ARG A 523 7.41 -29.97 -18.52
C ARG A 523 6.61 -28.77 -18.00
N PRO A 524 5.55 -28.35 -18.72
CA PRO A 524 4.56 -27.44 -18.18
C PRO A 524 4.06 -27.95 -16.82
N ARG A 525 4.09 -27.08 -15.80
CA ARG A 525 3.50 -27.35 -14.50
C ARG A 525 2.56 -26.22 -14.13
N PRO A 526 1.29 -26.53 -13.79
CA PRO A 526 0.35 -25.51 -13.40
C PRO A 526 0.73 -24.94 -12.04
N PHE A 527 0.54 -23.63 -11.87
CA PHE A 527 0.77 -22.97 -10.58
C PHE A 527 -0.26 -23.39 -9.53
N SER A 528 -1.39 -23.95 -9.94
CA SER A 528 -2.39 -24.52 -9.03
C SER A 528 -1.87 -25.67 -8.17
N ASP A 529 -0.78 -26.34 -8.57
CA ASP A 529 -0.15 -27.41 -7.78
C ASP A 529 0.60 -26.85 -6.57
N ILE A 530 0.90 -25.55 -6.56
CA ILE A 530 1.55 -24.88 -5.45
C ILE A 530 0.47 -24.51 -4.42
N PRO A 531 0.60 -24.96 -3.16
CA PRO A 531 -0.41 -24.70 -2.14
C PRO A 531 -0.49 -23.21 -1.82
N ALA A 532 -1.68 -22.76 -1.42
CA ALA A 532 -1.89 -21.39 -0.97
C ALA A 532 -1.05 -21.06 0.27
N LEU A 533 -0.59 -19.81 0.34
CA LEU A 533 0.09 -19.24 1.49
C LEU A 533 -0.94 -18.49 2.35
N THR A 534 -1.32 -19.09 3.47
CA THR A 534 -2.16 -18.44 4.49
C THR A 534 -1.27 -17.95 5.62
N GLN A 535 -1.44 -16.70 6.05
CA GLN A 535 -0.74 -16.12 7.18
C GLN A 535 -1.75 -15.52 8.16
N LEU A 536 -1.54 -15.75 9.44
CA LEU A 536 -2.31 -15.14 10.53
C LEU A 536 -1.38 -14.29 11.38
N GLY A 537 -1.71 -13.01 11.53
CA GLY A 537 -0.98 -12.06 12.35
C GLY A 537 -1.79 -11.66 13.57
N PHE A 538 -1.12 -11.53 14.71
CA PHE A 538 -1.64 -10.86 15.90
C PHE A 538 -0.61 -9.86 16.39
N TYR A 539 -1.04 -8.66 16.75
CA TYR A 539 -0.14 -7.65 17.30
C TYR A 539 -0.80 -6.85 18.41
N ILE A 540 0.04 -6.36 19.31
CA ILE A 540 -0.28 -5.33 20.29
C ILE A 540 0.80 -4.25 20.22
N GLU A 541 0.41 -3.00 20.36
CA GLU A 541 1.33 -1.87 20.41
C GLU A 541 0.80 -0.81 21.37
N ASP A 542 1.69 -0.13 22.09
CA ASP A 542 1.41 1.08 22.84
C ASP A 542 2.30 2.22 22.33
N ARG A 543 1.67 3.38 22.08
CA ARG A 543 2.36 4.64 21.81
C ARG A 543 2.17 5.56 22.99
N ILE A 544 3.29 5.96 23.57
CA ILE A 544 3.34 6.77 24.78
C ILE A 544 3.91 8.13 24.40
N ALA A 545 3.15 9.20 24.67
CA ALA A 545 3.62 10.56 24.60
C ALA A 545 3.72 11.16 26.01
N ALA A 546 4.89 11.71 26.33
CA ALA A 546 5.21 12.27 27.63
C ALA A 546 6.04 13.53 27.49
N ASP A 547 5.74 14.55 28.28
CA ASP A 547 6.61 15.72 28.43
C ASP A 547 7.52 15.53 29.65
N ILE A 548 8.79 15.23 29.41
CA ILE A 548 9.79 14.98 30.44
C ILE A 548 10.81 16.12 30.40
N LEU A 549 10.95 16.87 31.50
CA LEU A 549 11.91 17.98 31.63
C LEU A 549 11.77 19.06 30.53
N GLY A 550 10.54 19.35 30.10
CA GLY A 550 10.26 20.32 29.04
C GLY A 550 10.59 19.83 27.63
N LYS A 551 10.88 18.53 27.46
CA LYS A 551 11.07 17.88 26.15
C LYS A 551 9.94 16.88 25.91
N SER A 552 9.36 16.93 24.71
CA SER A 552 8.39 15.93 24.28
C SER A 552 9.11 14.64 23.91
N VAL A 553 8.72 13.55 24.55
CA VAL A 553 9.24 12.20 24.34
C VAL A 553 8.12 11.33 23.80
N LEU A 554 8.39 10.65 22.70
CA LEU A 554 7.48 9.69 22.09
C LEU A 554 8.14 8.30 22.10
N VAL A 555 7.44 7.31 22.64
CA VAL A 555 7.91 5.94 22.74
C VAL A 555 6.90 5.01 22.07
N GLN A 556 7.39 4.10 21.22
CA GLN A 556 6.59 3.04 20.62
C GLN A 556 7.09 1.68 21.09
N LEU A 557 6.20 0.88 21.69
CA LEU A 557 6.50 -0.49 22.12
C LEU A 557 5.46 -1.41 21.51
N GLY A 558 5.90 -2.36 20.68
CA GLY A 558 5.01 -3.29 20.00
C GLY A 558 5.55 -4.71 19.98
N ALA A 559 4.63 -5.67 19.99
CA ALA A 559 4.92 -7.09 19.81
C ALA A 559 3.99 -7.66 18.74
N ARG A 560 4.55 -8.42 17.81
CA ARG A 560 3.82 -9.08 16.73
C ARG A 560 4.13 -10.57 16.71
N PHE A 561 3.10 -11.37 16.47
CA PHE A 561 3.19 -12.81 16.24
C PHE A 561 2.59 -13.13 14.87
N ASP A 562 3.37 -13.76 14.00
CA ASP A 562 2.93 -14.22 12.68
C ASP A 562 3.00 -15.75 12.61
N ASN A 563 1.89 -16.37 12.21
CA ASN A 563 1.76 -17.81 11.97
C ASN A 563 1.61 -18.04 10.47
N ILE A 564 2.67 -18.56 9.85
CA ILE A 564 2.75 -18.80 8.40
C ILE A 564 2.37 -20.26 8.12
N GLN A 565 1.38 -20.47 7.25
CA GLN A 565 0.73 -21.76 6.97
C GLN A 565 0.15 -22.47 8.20
N PRO A 566 -0.85 -21.86 8.87
CA PRO A 566 -1.48 -22.45 10.05
C PRO A 566 -2.22 -23.74 9.70
N GLN A 567 -1.91 -24.82 10.43
CA GLN A 567 -2.80 -26.01 10.53
C GLN A 567 -3.82 -25.84 11.67
N GLY A 568 -3.70 -24.77 12.46
CA GLY A 568 -4.62 -24.27 13.48
C GLY A 568 -4.18 -22.89 13.98
N LEU A 569 -5.03 -22.18 14.74
CA LEU A 569 -4.78 -20.79 15.18
C LEU A 569 -3.43 -20.58 15.90
N PHE A 570 -2.95 -21.58 16.65
CA PHE A 570 -1.71 -21.50 17.44
C PHE A 570 -0.74 -22.69 17.21
N SER A 571 -0.77 -23.33 16.03
CA SER A 571 0.18 -24.41 15.72
C SER A 571 1.53 -23.83 15.29
N TRP A 572 2.55 -23.89 16.14
CA TRP A 572 3.93 -23.54 15.78
C TRP A 572 4.71 -24.79 15.34
N HIS A 573 5.54 -24.66 14.31
CA HIS A 573 6.65 -25.57 14.03
C HIS A 573 7.94 -24.82 14.35
N LEU A 574 8.74 -25.33 15.28
CA LEU A 574 10.18 -25.07 15.23
C LEU A 574 10.69 -25.90 14.04
N ARG A 575 11.13 -25.23 12.96
CA ARG A 575 12.00 -25.85 11.97
C ARG A 575 13.44 -25.71 12.41
#